data_AF-A0A1G4JTP2-F1
#
_entry.id   AF-A0A1G4JTP2-F1
#
_cell.length_a   1.000
_cell.length_b   1.000
_cell.length_c   1.000
_cell.angle_alpha   90.00
_cell.angle_beta   90.00
_cell.angle_gamma   90.00
#
_symmetry.space_group_name_H-M   'P 1'
#
loop_
_entity.id
_entity.type
_entity.pdbx_description
1 polymer ?
#
loop_
_entity_poly.entity_id
_entity_poly.type
_entity_poly.pdbx_seq_one_letter_code
_entity_poly.pdbx_strand_id
1 'polypeptide(L)'
;MKFSAALILSVASSTLVQAMPHVHRRAEQDEACTTTAHAHRAGKRAVAVEYVYETVTVDGKGATMSVPTFTTLSNPSAGSSAPVASSSSSSSSSSSSSSSASGASSSSSSAYSASSVTPSSSASSSTSSSSTSSSSSAAPSSSSSASSSASSSSSSSSSSQASASATHPASSGGISGDLSAFSNPSEAFQDGTIACSDFPSGQGVISLDWLDFGGWSGIENSDGSTGGSCKEGSYCSYACQSGMSKTQWPSNQPSNGVSVGGLLCKNGFLYRSNTDAQYLCEWGMDMADVVSELSQDVAICRTDYPGTENMVIPTYVKAGSSMPITVVDEDNYYQWKGMKTSAQFYVNNAGVSLEDGCVWGTDGSGVGNWAPLNFGGGYTDGIAYLALIPNPNNHSPMNYNVKIVAADSNSNVIGECKYENGKFNGGSDGCTVSVTKGKANFVLYN
;
A
#
# COMPACT_ATOMS: atom_id res chain seq x y z
N MET A 1 -54.07 19.49 -9.94
CA MET A 1 -52.80 19.71 -9.21
C MET A 1 -52.06 18.39 -9.13
N LYS A 2 -50.72 18.39 -9.25
CA LYS A 2 -49.89 17.17 -9.41
C LYS A 2 -49.52 16.60 -8.04
N PHE A 3 -49.56 15.27 -7.88
CA PHE A 3 -48.59 14.52 -7.09
C PHE A 3 -48.49 13.09 -7.63
N SER A 4 -47.40 12.78 -8.32
CA SER A 4 -46.98 11.42 -8.63
C SER A 4 -45.75 11.13 -7.78
N ALA A 5 -45.86 10.19 -6.85
CA ALA A 5 -44.72 9.72 -6.09
C ALA A 5 -43.93 8.71 -6.93
N ALA A 6 -42.75 9.12 -7.40
CA ALA A 6 -41.80 8.20 -8.04
C ALA A 6 -40.94 7.54 -6.95
N LEU A 7 -41.03 6.23 -6.83
CA LEU A 7 -40.18 5.43 -5.96
C LEU A 7 -38.80 5.29 -6.61
N ILE A 8 -37.80 6.04 -6.13
CA ILE A 8 -36.42 5.88 -6.57
C ILE A 8 -35.78 4.76 -5.75
N LEU A 9 -35.59 3.59 -6.37
CA LEU A 9 -34.72 2.54 -5.84
C LEU A 9 -33.26 2.97 -6.06
N SER A 10 -32.62 3.55 -5.05
CA SER A 10 -31.17 3.69 -5.00
C SER A 10 -30.54 2.33 -4.70
N VAL A 11 -30.12 1.61 -5.74
CA VAL A 11 -29.31 0.40 -5.59
C VAL A 11 -27.90 0.82 -5.18
N ALA A 12 -27.61 0.76 -3.88
CA ALA A 12 -26.26 0.93 -3.36
C ALA A 12 -25.43 -0.32 -3.73
N SER A 13 -24.64 -0.20 -4.79
CA SER A 13 -23.69 -1.25 -5.19
C SER A 13 -22.49 -1.21 -4.25
N SER A 14 -22.51 -2.05 -3.21
CA SER A 14 -21.35 -2.25 -2.32
C SER A 14 -20.22 -2.94 -3.09
N THR A 15 -19.26 -2.16 -3.59
CA THR A 15 -18.04 -2.69 -4.20
C THR A 15 -17.06 -3.15 -3.12
N LEU A 16 -16.73 -4.44 -3.13
CA LEU A 16 -15.70 -5.01 -2.26
C LEU A 16 -14.32 -4.44 -2.63
N VAL A 17 -13.56 -4.00 -1.62
CA VAL A 17 -12.18 -3.52 -1.74
C VAL A 17 -11.25 -4.61 -1.23
N GLN A 18 -10.29 -5.06 -2.04
CA GLN A 18 -9.49 -6.25 -1.73
C GLN A 18 -8.07 -6.11 -2.28
N ALA A 19 -7.11 -5.89 -1.39
CA ALA A 19 -5.69 -6.01 -1.69
C ALA A 19 -5.22 -7.42 -1.32
N MET A 20 -4.79 -8.21 -2.32
CA MET A 20 -4.36 -9.59 -2.12
C MET A 20 -3.09 -9.92 -2.92
N PRO A 21 -2.03 -10.43 -2.27
CA PRO A 21 -1.01 -11.21 -2.94
C PRO A 21 -1.52 -12.65 -3.13
N HIS A 22 -1.67 -13.11 -4.37
CA HIS A 22 -2.00 -14.51 -4.69
C HIS A 22 -0.83 -15.23 -5.37
N VAL A 23 -0.62 -16.51 -5.03
CA VAL A 23 0.45 -17.34 -5.61
C VAL A 23 -0.13 -18.52 -6.40
N HIS A 24 0.42 -18.78 -7.58
CA HIS A 24 0.01 -19.88 -8.44
C HIS A 24 0.74 -21.20 -8.13
N ARG A 25 0.02 -22.31 -8.25
CA ARG A 25 0.54 -23.68 -8.10
C ARG A 25 0.68 -24.35 -9.47
N ARG A 26 1.88 -24.77 -9.88
CA ARG A 26 2.11 -25.75 -10.95
C ARG A 26 3.31 -26.67 -10.68
N ALA A 27 3.27 -27.81 -11.39
CA ALA A 27 3.98 -29.07 -11.18
C ALA A 27 5.49 -29.02 -10.87
N GLU A 28 5.91 -29.97 -10.05
CA GLU A 28 7.30 -30.31 -9.75
C GLU A 28 8.05 -30.85 -10.98
N GLN A 29 9.33 -30.49 -11.11
CA GLN A 29 10.37 -31.35 -11.63
C GLN A 29 11.67 -31.04 -10.87
N ASP A 30 12.17 -32.04 -10.15
CA ASP A 30 13.47 -31.98 -9.46
C ASP A 30 14.63 -31.99 -10.46
N GLU A 31 15.76 -31.37 -10.08
CA GLU A 31 17.05 -32.08 -9.97
C GLU A 31 18.08 -31.17 -9.26
N ALA A 32 19.05 -31.78 -8.59
CA ALA A 32 19.98 -31.07 -7.70
C ALA A 32 21.43 -31.08 -8.22
N CYS A 33 22.11 -29.93 -8.17
CA CYS A 33 23.58 -29.92 -8.24
C CYS A 33 24.20 -28.76 -7.45
N THR A 34 25.24 -29.08 -6.67
CA THR A 34 26.02 -28.16 -5.84
C THR A 34 27.22 -27.58 -6.58
N THR A 35 27.43 -26.26 -6.50
CA THR A 35 28.80 -25.68 -6.40
C THR A 35 28.74 -24.21 -5.95
N THR A 36 29.79 -23.77 -5.25
CA THR A 36 29.84 -22.45 -4.61
C THR A 36 30.19 -21.33 -5.59
N ALA A 37 29.17 -20.60 -6.03
CA ALA A 37 29.25 -19.23 -6.55
C ALA A 37 27.92 -18.52 -6.19
N HIS A 38 27.89 -17.18 -6.26
CA HIS A 38 26.66 -16.40 -6.04
C HIS A 38 25.69 -16.57 -7.22
N ALA A 39 25.04 -17.74 -7.29
CA ALA A 39 24.03 -18.03 -8.28
C ALA A 39 22.71 -17.37 -7.86
N HIS A 40 22.31 -16.33 -8.60
CA HIS A 40 20.99 -15.70 -8.45
C HIS A 40 19.91 -16.77 -8.62
N ARG A 41 19.16 -17.01 -7.54
CA ARG A 41 18.19 -18.11 -7.47
C ARG A 41 16.94 -17.75 -8.26
N ALA A 42 16.82 -18.31 -9.46
CA ALA A 42 15.57 -18.32 -10.20
C ALA A 42 14.44 -18.92 -9.33
N GLY A 43 13.29 -18.24 -9.27
CA GLY A 43 12.03 -18.78 -8.78
C GLY A 43 12.01 -19.25 -7.31
N LYS A 44 11.99 -18.32 -6.35
CA LYS A 44 11.52 -18.62 -4.98
C LYS A 44 10.52 -17.59 -4.45
N ARG A 45 9.28 -17.63 -4.97
CA ARG A 45 8.12 -17.27 -4.13
C ARG A 45 8.07 -18.30 -3.00
N ALA A 46 8.31 -17.87 -1.77
CA ALA A 46 8.19 -18.75 -0.60
C ALA A 46 6.74 -19.24 -0.48
N VAL A 47 6.52 -20.35 0.24
CA VAL A 47 5.16 -20.80 0.59
C VAL A 47 4.60 -19.83 1.63
N ALA A 48 4.04 -18.72 1.16
CA ALA A 48 3.21 -17.85 1.96
C ALA A 48 1.92 -18.60 2.30
N VAL A 49 1.54 -18.59 3.57
CA VAL A 49 0.21 -19.03 4.00
C VAL A 49 -0.83 -18.12 3.33
N GLU A 50 -1.99 -18.70 2.98
CA GLU A 50 -3.10 -17.95 2.37
C GLU A 50 -3.73 -17.02 3.40
N TYR A 51 -3.18 -15.81 3.54
CA TYR A 51 -3.76 -14.74 4.35
C TYR A 51 -4.74 -13.94 3.50
N VAL A 52 -6.02 -14.25 3.67
CA VAL A 52 -7.12 -13.38 3.24
C VAL A 52 -7.15 -12.17 4.17
N TYR A 53 -6.62 -11.03 3.72
CA TYR A 53 -6.86 -9.76 4.41
C TYR A 53 -8.34 -9.38 4.21
N GLU A 54 -9.11 -9.35 5.29
CA GLU A 54 -10.45 -8.77 5.29
C GLU A 54 -10.33 -7.25 5.44
N THR A 55 -10.56 -6.52 4.35
CA THR A 55 -10.57 -5.05 4.39
C THR A 55 -11.78 -4.59 5.20
N VAL A 56 -11.55 -4.18 6.46
CA VAL A 56 -12.58 -3.58 7.29
C VAL A 56 -12.88 -2.17 6.76
N THR A 57 -13.81 -2.05 5.81
CA THR A 57 -14.32 -0.76 5.36
C THR A 57 -14.95 -0.04 6.55
N VAL A 58 -14.48 1.16 6.86
CA VAL A 58 -15.16 2.08 7.78
C VAL A 58 -15.91 3.15 6.97
N ASP A 59 -17.06 3.59 7.45
CA ASP A 59 -17.77 4.72 6.82
C ASP A 59 -17.02 6.05 7.03
N GLY A 60 -17.53 7.12 6.41
CA GLY A 60 -17.01 8.49 6.62
C GLY A 60 -17.18 9.05 8.04
N LYS A 61 -17.58 8.22 9.02
CA LYS A 61 -17.66 8.52 10.45
C LYS A 61 -16.82 7.55 11.30
N GLY A 62 -16.04 6.66 10.66
CA GLY A 62 -15.17 5.70 11.34
C GLY A 62 -15.89 4.45 11.86
N ALA A 63 -17.13 4.18 11.45
CA ALA A 63 -17.88 2.99 11.86
C ALA A 63 -17.63 1.82 10.90
N THR A 64 -17.27 0.65 11.45
CA THR A 64 -17.08 -0.60 10.69
C THR A 64 -18.34 -1.02 9.92
N MET A 65 -18.19 -1.19 8.61
CA MET A 65 -19.21 -1.71 7.71
C MET A 65 -19.04 -3.22 7.56
N SER A 66 -20.02 -4.00 8.00
CA SER A 66 -19.98 -5.46 7.86
C SER A 66 -20.34 -5.88 6.42
N VAL A 67 -19.40 -6.55 5.74
CA VAL A 67 -19.59 -7.20 4.44
C VAL A 67 -19.82 -8.71 4.63
N PRO A 68 -20.64 -9.36 3.77
CA PRO A 68 -20.91 -10.79 3.90
C PRO A 68 -19.72 -11.63 3.39
N THR A 69 -19.16 -12.46 4.26
CA THR A 69 -18.11 -13.44 3.93
C THR A 69 -18.59 -14.46 2.90
N PHE A 70 -17.97 -14.51 1.72
CA PHE A 70 -18.21 -15.58 0.75
C PHE A 70 -17.46 -16.86 1.13
N THR A 71 -18.17 -17.87 1.62
CA THR A 71 -17.60 -19.18 1.92
C THR A 71 -17.36 -19.99 0.64
N THR A 72 -16.10 -20.19 0.26
CA THR A 72 -15.72 -21.09 -0.85
C THR A 72 -15.82 -22.54 -0.40
N LEU A 73 -16.89 -23.23 -0.82
CA LEU A 73 -17.06 -24.67 -0.57
C LEU A 73 -16.09 -25.51 -1.41
N SER A 74 -15.02 -25.97 -0.78
CA SER A 74 -14.08 -26.94 -1.35
C SER A 74 -14.70 -28.35 -1.43
N ASN A 75 -14.94 -28.86 -2.64
CA ASN A 75 -15.40 -30.24 -2.86
C ASN A 75 -14.25 -31.11 -3.39
N PRO A 76 -13.81 -32.18 -2.68
CA PRO A 76 -12.73 -33.05 -3.15
C PRO A 76 -13.20 -33.97 -4.28
N SER A 77 -12.30 -34.31 -5.20
CA SER A 77 -12.58 -35.21 -6.33
C SER A 77 -11.43 -36.19 -6.54
N ALA A 78 -11.75 -37.50 -6.55
CA ALA A 78 -11.12 -38.54 -7.37
C ALA A 78 -11.81 -39.90 -7.14
N GLY A 79 -12.12 -40.64 -8.20
CA GLY A 79 -12.68 -42.00 -8.10
C GLY A 79 -13.32 -42.50 -9.40
N SER A 80 -12.50 -42.90 -10.38
CA SER A 80 -12.97 -43.36 -11.69
C SER A 80 -13.68 -44.72 -11.67
N SER A 81 -14.80 -44.84 -12.40
CA SER A 81 -15.11 -45.97 -13.32
C SER A 81 -16.42 -45.71 -14.08
N ALA A 82 -16.53 -46.26 -15.29
CA ALA A 82 -17.67 -46.14 -16.21
C ALA A 82 -18.07 -47.54 -16.73
N PRO A 83 -19.09 -47.72 -17.60
CA PRO A 83 -20.39 -47.05 -17.72
C PRO A 83 -21.57 -48.05 -17.74
N VAL A 84 -22.82 -47.59 -17.57
CA VAL A 84 -24.04 -48.19 -18.20
C VAL A 84 -25.19 -47.16 -18.24
N ALA A 85 -26.22 -47.41 -19.06
CA ALA A 85 -27.10 -46.39 -19.62
C ALA A 85 -28.57 -46.40 -19.13
N SER A 86 -29.25 -45.29 -19.45
CA SER A 86 -30.67 -45.17 -19.83
C SER A 86 -31.76 -44.78 -18.82
N SER A 87 -32.66 -43.94 -19.35
CA SER A 87 -34.12 -43.83 -19.11
C SER A 87 -34.69 -43.18 -17.83
N SER A 88 -35.00 -41.88 -17.98
CA SER A 88 -36.37 -41.29 -17.95
C SER A 88 -37.24 -41.21 -16.68
N SER A 89 -37.86 -40.02 -16.57
CA SER A 89 -39.28 -39.73 -16.24
C SER A 89 -39.81 -39.81 -14.79
N SER A 90 -40.01 -38.61 -14.23
CA SER A 90 -41.28 -38.07 -13.67
C SER A 90 -41.92 -38.56 -12.36
N SER A 91 -42.46 -37.55 -11.66
CA SER A 91 -43.76 -37.50 -10.94
C SER A 91 -43.93 -38.10 -9.52
N SER A 92 -44.03 -37.15 -8.57
CA SER A 92 -45.18 -36.91 -7.65
C SER A 92 -45.42 -37.71 -6.35
N SER A 93 -45.85 -36.93 -5.34
CA SER A 93 -46.85 -37.21 -4.28
C SER A 93 -46.51 -38.22 -3.17
N SER A 94 -46.39 -37.75 -1.91
CA SER A 94 -47.42 -37.87 -0.83
C SER A 94 -47.25 -39.15 0.02
N SER A 95 -47.56 -39.24 1.32
CA SER A 95 -48.19 -38.33 2.32
C SER A 95 -48.10 -38.95 3.74
N SER A 96 -48.49 -38.17 4.78
CA SER A 96 -48.99 -38.63 6.11
C SER A 96 -47.97 -39.33 7.06
N SER A 97 -48.05 -39.23 8.40
CA SER A 97 -49.24 -39.04 9.25
C SER A 97 -48.97 -38.28 10.58
N SER A 98 -49.89 -37.35 10.91
CA SER A 98 -50.51 -37.06 12.22
C SER A 98 -49.99 -37.76 13.49
N SER A 99 -49.85 -37.09 14.65
CA SER A 99 -50.94 -36.61 15.54
C SER A 99 -50.36 -36.10 16.87
N SER A 100 -51.05 -35.55 17.88
CA SER A 100 -52.15 -34.58 18.01
C SER A 100 -52.37 -34.27 19.52
N ALA A 101 -53.10 -33.18 19.84
CA ALA A 101 -53.58 -32.77 21.17
C ALA A 101 -52.56 -32.18 22.17
N SER A 102 -52.86 -31.27 23.10
CA SER A 102 -53.91 -30.23 23.34
C SER A 102 -54.04 -30.08 24.87
N GLY A 103 -54.08 -28.85 25.41
CA GLY A 103 -54.37 -28.62 26.83
C GLY A 103 -53.92 -27.23 27.31
N ALA A 104 -54.76 -26.50 28.05
CA ALA A 104 -54.62 -25.06 28.24
C ALA A 104 -54.56 -24.57 29.70
N SER A 105 -53.94 -23.40 29.88
CA SER A 105 -54.20 -22.35 30.90
C SER A 105 -54.08 -22.65 32.40
N SER A 106 -53.22 -21.91 33.12
CA SER A 106 -53.64 -20.73 33.95
C SER A 106 -52.58 -20.22 34.96
N SER A 107 -52.28 -18.91 34.89
CA SER A 107 -52.09 -17.93 35.98
C SER A 107 -51.30 -18.24 37.28
N SER A 108 -50.27 -17.44 37.62
CA SER A 108 -50.34 -16.36 38.66
C SER A 108 -49.00 -15.69 39.04
N SER A 109 -49.05 -14.36 39.25
CA SER A 109 -48.25 -13.45 40.15
C SER A 109 -46.79 -13.79 40.56
N SER A 110 -45.83 -12.86 40.59
CA SER A 110 -45.85 -11.54 41.30
C SER A 110 -44.75 -10.56 40.82
N ALA A 111 -44.80 -9.28 41.23
CA ALA A 111 -43.89 -8.20 40.82
C ALA A 111 -43.05 -7.63 42.00
N TYR A 112 -42.67 -6.33 41.90
CA TYR A 112 -41.93 -5.45 42.84
C TYR A 112 -40.39 -5.46 42.75
N SER A 113 -39.67 -4.33 42.86
CA SER A 113 -40.02 -2.90 42.64
C SER A 113 -38.75 -2.05 42.56
N ALA A 114 -38.83 -0.87 41.94
CA ALA A 114 -37.75 0.12 41.88
C ALA A 114 -37.72 1.06 43.11
N SER A 115 -36.65 1.86 43.25
CA SER A 115 -36.70 3.15 43.95
C SER A 115 -35.60 4.11 43.48
N SER A 116 -35.98 5.37 43.28
CA SER A 116 -35.12 6.51 43.00
C SER A 116 -35.63 7.71 43.79
N VAL A 117 -34.74 8.49 44.39
CA VAL A 117 -35.08 9.82 44.95
C VAL A 117 -33.91 10.79 44.83
N THR A 118 -34.19 11.95 44.25
CA THR A 118 -33.41 13.18 44.40
C THR A 118 -33.85 13.89 45.70
N PRO A 119 -33.07 14.87 46.21
CA PRO A 119 -33.37 16.25 45.84
C PRO A 119 -32.13 17.16 45.68
N SER A 120 -32.37 18.38 45.20
CA SER A 120 -31.37 19.46 45.08
C SER A 120 -31.90 20.73 45.74
N SER A 121 -31.06 21.51 46.42
CA SER A 121 -31.04 23.00 46.36
C SER A 121 -30.10 23.68 47.38
N SER A 122 -29.43 24.74 46.89
CA SER A 122 -29.09 26.01 47.58
C SER A 122 -27.85 26.20 48.50
N ALA A 123 -26.85 26.84 47.88
CA ALA A 123 -26.24 28.13 48.26
C ALA A 123 -25.29 28.27 49.47
N SER A 124 -24.04 28.69 49.18
CA SER A 124 -23.47 29.99 49.62
C SER A 124 -22.15 30.34 48.90
N SER A 125 -21.79 31.63 48.92
CA SER A 125 -20.58 32.25 48.32
C SER A 125 -19.37 32.21 49.30
N SER A 126 -18.14 32.71 49.09
CA SER A 126 -17.55 33.70 48.15
C SER A 126 -15.98 33.73 48.22
N THR A 127 -15.34 34.44 47.28
CA THR A 127 -14.08 35.25 47.42
C THR A 127 -12.66 34.64 47.26
N SER A 128 -11.83 35.36 46.46
CA SER A 128 -10.34 35.47 46.42
C SER A 128 -9.68 34.80 45.18
N SER A 129 -9.17 35.54 44.17
CA SER A 129 -7.91 36.33 44.08
C SER A 129 -6.64 35.46 43.96
N SER A 130 -5.64 35.70 43.09
CA SER A 130 -5.39 36.73 42.05
C SER A 130 -4.04 36.47 41.30
N SER A 131 -3.84 37.03 40.08
CA SER A 131 -2.53 37.36 39.41
C SER A 131 -1.56 36.19 39.06
N THR A 132 -0.66 36.22 38.04
CA THR A 132 -0.15 37.21 37.05
C THR A 132 0.45 36.41 35.85
N SER A 133 0.28 36.78 34.55
CA SER A 133 1.20 37.59 33.70
C SER A 133 2.66 37.08 33.66
N SER A 134 3.35 36.81 32.53
CA SER A 134 3.58 37.59 31.28
C SER A 134 4.15 36.63 30.18
N SER A 135 3.97 36.72 28.85
CA SER A 135 4.43 37.70 27.82
C SER A 135 5.92 38.13 27.94
N SER A 136 6.78 38.22 26.91
CA SER A 136 6.61 38.16 25.43
C SER A 136 7.98 38.17 24.67
N SER A 137 7.98 37.66 23.43
CA SER A 137 8.70 38.12 22.19
C SER A 137 10.13 38.70 22.19
N ALA A 138 10.96 38.26 21.22
CA ALA A 138 11.80 39.13 20.37
C ALA A 138 12.39 38.41 19.12
N ALA A 139 12.54 39.13 18.01
CA ALA A 139 13.32 38.77 16.80
C ALA A 139 14.25 39.95 16.41
N PRO A 140 15.31 39.72 15.61
CA PRO A 140 15.49 40.42 14.31
C PRO A 140 16.10 39.51 13.20
N SER A 141 15.91 39.66 11.88
CA SER A 141 16.38 40.70 10.92
C SER A 141 17.93 40.85 10.87
N SER A 142 18.69 40.92 9.75
CA SER A 142 18.37 41.36 8.35
C SER A 142 19.44 40.95 7.28
N SER A 143 18.99 40.69 6.02
CA SER A 143 19.51 41.13 4.68
C SER A 143 20.99 41.07 4.15
N SER A 144 21.11 40.85 2.82
CA SER A 144 22.20 41.22 1.83
C SER A 144 23.46 40.31 1.74
N SER A 145 24.38 40.29 0.75
CA SER A 145 24.44 40.45 -0.74
C SER A 145 25.92 40.22 -1.18
N ALA A 146 26.37 39.87 -2.40
CA ALA A 146 25.82 39.28 -3.65
C ALA A 146 27.00 39.00 -4.64
N SER A 147 26.73 38.49 -5.86
CA SER A 147 27.56 38.56 -7.10
C SER A 147 28.78 37.62 -7.36
N SER A 148 28.63 36.85 -8.45
CA SER A 148 29.52 36.80 -9.65
C SER A 148 31.00 36.37 -9.60
N SER A 149 31.33 35.31 -10.33
CA SER A 149 32.43 35.34 -11.33
C SER A 149 32.27 34.25 -12.40
N ALA A 150 32.52 34.60 -13.66
CA ALA A 150 32.58 33.68 -14.80
C ALA A 150 34.01 33.59 -15.32
N SER A 151 34.40 32.46 -15.92
CA SER A 151 35.55 32.39 -16.83
C SER A 151 35.46 31.20 -17.77
N SER A 152 35.65 31.47 -19.05
CA SER A 152 35.66 30.53 -20.17
C SER A 152 37.08 30.15 -20.57
N SER A 153 37.31 28.89 -20.94
CA SER A 153 38.36 28.54 -21.93
C SER A 153 38.07 27.20 -22.59
N SER A 154 38.35 27.13 -23.89
CA SER A 154 38.04 26.01 -24.78
C SER A 154 39.26 25.14 -25.13
N SER A 155 38.99 23.93 -25.65
CA SER A 155 39.90 23.05 -26.43
C SER A 155 41.19 22.59 -25.72
N SER A 156 41.42 21.27 -25.60
CA SER A 156 41.82 20.46 -26.76
C SER A 156 41.81 18.95 -26.45
N SER A 157 41.78 18.14 -27.50
CA SER A 157 41.62 16.68 -27.47
C SER A 157 42.92 15.92 -27.15
N SER A 158 42.80 14.81 -26.43
CA SER A 158 43.82 13.76 -26.34
C SER A 158 43.18 12.41 -26.04
N SER A 159 43.09 11.57 -27.06
CA SER A 159 42.54 10.21 -27.00
C SER A 159 43.51 9.24 -26.31
N SER A 160 43.05 8.54 -25.28
CA SER A 160 43.58 7.22 -24.90
C SER A 160 42.46 6.37 -24.27
N GLN A 161 42.65 5.06 -24.26
CA GLN A 161 41.58 4.06 -24.43
C GLN A 161 41.54 3.06 -23.27
N ALA A 162 40.35 2.47 -23.03
CA ALA A 162 40.01 1.44 -22.03
C ALA A 162 40.00 1.92 -20.56
N SER A 163 38.90 1.77 -19.80
CA SER A 163 37.98 0.64 -19.77
C SER A 163 36.52 1.07 -19.60
N ALA A 164 35.61 0.40 -20.31
CA ALA A 164 34.17 0.65 -20.21
C ALA A 164 33.58 -0.05 -18.97
N SER A 165 33.77 0.54 -17.79
CA SER A 165 32.72 0.46 -16.77
C SER A 165 31.53 1.26 -17.28
N ALA A 166 30.36 0.63 -17.37
CA ALA A 166 29.12 1.35 -17.69
C ALA A 166 28.78 2.27 -16.51
N THR A 167 29.27 3.50 -16.55
CA THR A 167 28.75 4.57 -15.70
C THR A 167 27.36 4.89 -16.19
N HIS A 168 26.36 4.18 -15.65
CA HIS A 168 24.98 4.62 -15.68
C HIS A 168 24.94 6.10 -15.23
N PRO A 169 24.14 6.97 -15.87
CA PRO A 169 23.89 8.28 -15.33
C PRO A 169 23.36 8.11 -13.91
N ALA A 170 24.09 8.59 -12.91
CA ALA A 170 23.59 8.57 -11.54
C ALA A 170 22.28 9.36 -11.52
N SER A 171 21.22 8.75 -10.98
CA SER A 171 19.91 9.39 -10.83
C SER A 171 20.11 10.81 -10.25
N SER A 172 19.62 11.81 -10.98
CA SER A 172 19.57 13.18 -10.47
C SER A 172 18.70 13.20 -9.22
N GLY A 173 19.31 13.47 -8.07
CA GLY A 173 18.65 13.42 -6.75
C GLY A 173 18.70 12.08 -6.02
N GLY A 174 19.20 11.00 -6.65
CA GLY A 174 19.26 9.67 -6.05
C GLY A 174 17.90 9.20 -5.55
N ILE A 175 17.86 8.58 -4.37
CA ILE A 175 16.60 8.03 -3.82
C ILE A 175 15.57 9.09 -3.42
N SER A 176 15.99 10.35 -3.25
CA SER A 176 15.08 11.46 -2.96
C SER A 176 14.32 11.94 -4.21
N GLY A 177 14.80 11.58 -5.41
CA GLY A 177 14.31 12.10 -6.69
C GLY A 177 14.72 13.55 -6.99
N ASP A 178 14.38 14.01 -8.18
CA ASP A 178 14.70 15.35 -8.71
C ASP A 178 13.56 16.37 -8.57
N LEU A 179 12.33 15.93 -8.27
CA LEU A 179 11.18 16.81 -8.13
C LEU A 179 10.98 17.23 -6.66
N SER A 180 10.66 18.50 -6.43
CA SER A 180 10.11 18.95 -5.14
C SER A 180 8.76 18.28 -4.86
N ALA A 181 8.43 18.09 -3.58
CA ALA A 181 7.17 17.45 -3.17
C ALA A 181 5.95 18.09 -3.86
N PHE A 182 5.07 17.26 -4.41
CA PHE A 182 3.87 17.65 -5.17
C PHE A 182 4.12 18.59 -6.36
N SER A 183 5.34 18.62 -6.89
CA SER A 183 5.68 19.28 -8.14
C SER A 183 5.62 18.26 -9.28
N ASN A 184 4.76 18.50 -10.27
CA ASN A 184 4.55 17.56 -11.37
C ASN A 184 5.80 17.44 -12.28
N PRO A 185 6.02 16.25 -12.89
CA PRO A 185 6.91 16.11 -14.03
C PRO A 185 6.62 17.12 -15.14
N SER A 186 7.66 17.54 -15.84
CA SER A 186 7.62 18.54 -16.91
C SER A 186 8.00 18.00 -18.30
N GLU A 187 8.68 16.86 -18.36
CA GLU A 187 9.13 16.24 -19.62
C GLU A 187 8.45 14.89 -19.84
N ALA A 188 7.67 14.79 -20.92
CA ALA A 188 6.97 13.56 -21.28
C ALA A 188 7.94 12.49 -21.81
N PHE A 189 7.70 11.22 -21.48
CA PHE A 189 8.52 10.11 -21.91
C PHE A 189 8.40 9.88 -23.42
N GLN A 190 9.54 9.69 -24.10
CA GLN A 190 9.59 9.47 -25.54
C GLN A 190 9.84 8.00 -25.87
N ASP A 191 8.80 7.34 -26.38
CA ASP A 191 8.82 5.96 -26.80
C ASP A 191 9.90 5.66 -27.85
N GLY A 192 10.69 4.60 -27.64
CA GLY A 192 11.71 4.16 -28.59
C GLY A 192 13.02 4.97 -28.60
N THR A 193 13.26 5.83 -27.61
CA THR A 193 14.46 6.69 -27.55
C THR A 193 15.56 6.18 -26.62
N ILE A 194 15.21 5.42 -25.58
CA ILE A 194 16.13 4.89 -24.56
C ILE A 194 16.28 3.38 -24.78
N ALA A 195 17.51 2.87 -24.82
CA ALA A 195 17.78 1.45 -25.01
C ALA A 195 17.36 0.65 -23.77
N CYS A 196 16.97 -0.62 -23.92
CA CYS A 196 16.54 -1.43 -22.77
C CYS A 196 17.65 -1.70 -21.73
N SER A 197 18.92 -1.53 -22.10
CA SER A 197 20.07 -1.58 -21.18
C SER A 197 20.16 -0.37 -20.24
N ASP A 198 19.44 0.71 -20.56
CA ASP A 198 19.64 2.01 -19.96
C ASP A 198 18.44 2.36 -19.07
N PHE A 199 18.71 2.90 -17.88
CA PHE A 199 17.67 3.22 -16.90
C PHE A 199 17.17 4.67 -17.07
N PRO A 200 15.85 4.93 -17.21
CA PRO A 200 15.30 6.25 -17.50
C PRO A 200 15.10 7.09 -16.23
N SER A 201 16.18 7.46 -15.53
CA SER A 201 16.13 8.27 -14.30
C SER A 201 15.70 9.73 -14.54
N GLY A 202 15.11 10.35 -13.52
CA GLY A 202 14.64 11.75 -13.54
C GLY A 202 13.13 11.85 -13.75
N GLN A 203 12.59 13.07 -13.70
CA GLN A 203 11.14 13.33 -13.75
C GLN A 203 10.37 12.52 -12.67
N GLY A 204 10.97 12.36 -11.50
CA GLY A 204 10.48 11.56 -10.38
C GLY A 204 10.93 10.10 -10.37
N VAL A 205 11.55 9.58 -11.45
CA VAL A 205 12.04 8.18 -11.52
C VAL A 205 13.39 8.03 -10.80
N ILE A 206 13.45 7.08 -9.87
CA ILE A 206 14.62 6.78 -9.04
C ILE A 206 15.16 5.38 -9.33
N SER A 207 16.49 5.19 -9.29
CA SER A 207 17.12 3.89 -9.45
C SER A 207 17.20 3.12 -8.13
N LEU A 208 16.90 1.82 -8.17
CA LEU A 208 17.04 0.89 -7.04
C LEU A 208 18.26 -0.03 -7.25
N ASP A 209 19.45 0.56 -7.27
CA ASP A 209 20.66 -0.10 -7.75
C ASP A 209 21.14 -1.30 -6.89
N TRP A 210 20.73 -1.38 -5.62
CA TRP A 210 21.04 -2.51 -4.72
C TRP A 210 20.25 -3.79 -5.03
N LEU A 211 19.27 -3.75 -5.95
CA LEU A 211 18.48 -4.93 -6.34
C LEU A 211 19.15 -5.78 -7.43
N ASP A 212 20.33 -5.40 -7.93
CA ASP A 212 21.06 -6.06 -9.03
C ASP A 212 20.26 -6.18 -10.36
N PHE A 213 19.16 -5.42 -10.51
CA PHE A 213 18.37 -5.39 -11.75
C PHE A 213 18.77 -4.27 -12.73
N GLY A 214 19.75 -3.43 -12.38
CA GLY A 214 20.16 -2.27 -13.19
C GLY A 214 19.22 -1.07 -13.01
N GLY A 215 18.97 -0.67 -11.76
CA GLY A 215 18.09 0.44 -11.38
C GLY A 215 16.59 0.11 -11.35
N TRP A 216 16.15 -0.92 -12.07
CA TRP A 216 14.75 -1.38 -12.10
C TRP A 216 14.29 -1.97 -10.75
N SER A 217 13.03 -1.74 -10.37
CA SER A 217 12.41 -2.34 -9.18
C SER A 217 12.04 -3.82 -9.36
N GLY A 218 11.96 -4.27 -10.61
CA GLY A 218 11.77 -5.67 -10.97
C GLY A 218 11.61 -5.84 -12.47
N ILE A 219 11.91 -7.04 -12.97
CA ILE A 219 11.73 -7.41 -14.39
C ILE A 219 10.70 -8.52 -14.47
N GLU A 220 9.68 -8.35 -15.31
CA GLU A 220 8.67 -9.35 -15.66
C GLU A 220 8.94 -9.83 -17.09
N ASN A 221 9.36 -11.08 -17.28
CA ASN A 221 9.75 -11.61 -18.58
C ASN A 221 8.55 -12.21 -19.34
N SER A 222 8.65 -12.30 -20.67
CA SER A 222 7.58 -12.81 -21.54
C SER A 222 7.22 -14.29 -21.35
N ASP A 223 8.05 -15.06 -20.64
CA ASP A 223 7.81 -16.44 -20.22
C ASP A 223 7.14 -16.55 -18.82
N GLY A 224 6.87 -15.42 -18.17
CA GLY A 224 6.32 -15.34 -16.81
C GLY A 224 7.35 -15.54 -15.69
N SER A 225 8.64 -15.61 -16.01
CA SER A 225 9.72 -15.55 -15.00
C SER A 225 9.99 -14.10 -14.58
N THR A 226 10.52 -13.91 -13.36
CA THR A 226 10.89 -12.57 -12.86
C THR A 226 12.39 -12.44 -12.59
N GLY A 227 12.88 -11.19 -12.67
CA GLY A 227 14.28 -10.83 -12.44
C GLY A 227 15.18 -10.95 -13.68
N GLY A 228 16.47 -10.71 -13.46
CA GLY A 228 17.47 -10.56 -14.52
C GLY A 228 17.55 -9.11 -15.02
N SER A 229 17.98 -8.93 -16.27
CA SER A 229 18.10 -7.61 -16.92
C SER A 229 16.89 -7.30 -17.80
N CYS A 230 16.56 -6.01 -17.93
CA CYS A 230 15.58 -5.53 -18.91
C CYS A 230 16.00 -5.92 -20.34
N LYS A 231 15.15 -6.69 -21.03
CA LYS A 231 15.45 -7.32 -22.34
C LYS A 231 14.19 -7.49 -23.17
N GLU A 232 14.35 -7.76 -24.47
CA GLU A 232 13.26 -7.84 -25.45
C GLU A 232 12.04 -8.64 -24.94
N GLY A 233 10.86 -8.03 -25.00
CA GLY A 233 9.60 -8.62 -24.56
C GLY A 233 9.33 -8.58 -23.05
N SER A 234 10.26 -8.05 -22.23
CA SER A 234 10.07 -7.90 -20.79
C SER A 234 9.40 -6.57 -20.44
N TYR A 235 8.61 -6.56 -19.37
CA TYR A 235 8.20 -5.33 -18.70
C TYR A 235 9.21 -5.02 -17.59
N CYS A 236 9.77 -3.83 -17.65
CA CYS A 236 10.84 -3.36 -16.77
C CYS A 236 10.23 -2.36 -15.79
N SER A 237 9.93 -2.86 -14.59
CA SER A 237 9.28 -2.14 -13.50
C SER A 237 10.28 -1.18 -12.85
N TYR A 238 9.87 0.06 -12.62
CA TYR A 238 10.72 1.12 -12.04
C TYR A 238 10.08 1.74 -10.81
N ALA A 239 10.88 2.43 -10.01
CA ALA A 239 10.45 3.18 -8.84
C ALA A 239 10.28 4.68 -9.13
N CYS A 240 9.39 5.30 -8.36
CA CYS A 240 9.23 6.75 -8.30
C CYS A 240 9.59 7.23 -6.89
N GLN A 241 10.01 8.50 -6.77
CA GLN A 241 10.31 9.12 -5.48
C GLN A 241 9.14 9.08 -4.50
N SER A 242 9.45 9.19 -3.21
CA SER A 242 8.48 9.07 -2.11
C SER A 242 7.26 10.00 -2.30
N GLY A 243 6.06 9.45 -2.12
CA GLY A 243 4.80 10.15 -2.37
C GLY A 243 4.26 10.02 -3.81
N MET A 244 5.05 9.50 -4.75
CA MET A 244 4.63 9.24 -6.13
C MET A 244 4.26 7.75 -6.37
N SER A 245 3.63 7.50 -7.51
CA SER A 245 3.36 6.20 -8.11
C SER A 245 3.93 6.16 -9.53
N LYS A 246 4.26 4.96 -10.03
CA LYS A 246 4.48 4.74 -11.46
C LYS A 246 3.16 4.87 -12.22
N THR A 247 3.19 5.14 -13.52
CA THR A 247 1.97 5.24 -14.36
C THR A 247 1.84 4.13 -15.41
N GLN A 248 2.85 3.27 -15.53
CA GLN A 248 3.03 2.36 -16.66
C GLN A 248 2.66 0.92 -16.29
N TRP A 249 1.60 0.43 -16.92
CA TRP A 249 1.17 -0.97 -16.94
C TRP A 249 0.38 -1.24 -18.23
N PRO A 250 0.42 -2.45 -18.80
CA PRO A 250 -0.45 -2.80 -19.93
C PRO A 250 -1.91 -2.86 -19.47
N SER A 251 -2.84 -2.37 -20.29
CA SER A 251 -4.29 -2.53 -20.05
C SER A 251 -4.73 -3.99 -20.07
N ASN A 252 -4.08 -4.82 -20.90
CA ASN A 252 -4.26 -6.27 -20.93
C ASN A 252 -3.41 -6.94 -19.84
N GLN A 253 -3.98 -7.07 -18.64
CA GLN A 253 -3.37 -7.79 -17.53
C GLN A 253 -3.56 -9.32 -17.66
N PRO A 254 -2.61 -10.15 -17.18
CA PRO A 254 -2.74 -11.61 -17.15
C PRO A 254 -4.02 -12.11 -16.45
N SER A 255 -4.76 -13.01 -17.11
CA SER A 255 -6.03 -13.56 -16.60
C SER A 255 -5.89 -14.40 -15.34
N ASN A 256 -4.68 -14.90 -15.05
CA ASN A 256 -4.35 -15.59 -13.82
C ASN A 256 -4.45 -14.65 -12.59
N GLY A 257 -4.25 -13.34 -12.78
CA GLY A 257 -4.33 -12.31 -11.75
C GLY A 257 -2.99 -11.82 -11.21
N VAL A 258 -1.87 -12.19 -11.84
CA VAL A 258 -0.59 -11.49 -11.64
C VAL A 258 -0.74 -10.05 -12.13
N SER A 259 -0.30 -9.06 -11.35
CA SER A 259 -0.18 -7.69 -11.86
C SER A 259 1.10 -7.55 -12.70
N VAL A 260 1.04 -6.78 -13.78
CA VAL A 260 2.20 -6.47 -14.63
C VAL A 260 2.31 -4.97 -14.76
N GLY A 261 3.51 -4.44 -14.59
CA GLY A 261 3.82 -3.00 -14.62
C GLY A 261 5.25 -2.74 -15.07
N GLY A 262 5.52 -1.49 -15.46
CA GLY A 262 6.79 -1.06 -16.03
C GLY A 262 6.75 -0.75 -17.52
N LEU A 263 7.90 -0.32 -18.05
CA LEU A 263 8.10 -0.05 -19.47
C LEU A 263 8.33 -1.34 -20.26
N LEU A 264 7.74 -1.45 -21.45
CA LEU A 264 7.95 -2.60 -22.32
C LEU A 264 9.25 -2.42 -23.11
N CYS A 265 10.19 -3.35 -22.96
CA CYS A 265 11.31 -3.46 -23.89
C CYS A 265 10.84 -4.09 -25.21
N LYS A 266 11.01 -3.36 -26.33
CA LYS A 266 10.57 -3.77 -27.66
C LYS A 266 11.52 -3.22 -28.73
N ASN A 267 11.93 -4.06 -29.68
CA ASN A 267 12.97 -3.74 -30.67
C ASN A 267 14.28 -3.19 -30.06
N GLY A 268 14.63 -3.61 -28.83
CA GLY A 268 15.80 -3.11 -28.10
C GLY A 268 15.66 -1.73 -27.43
N PHE A 269 14.49 -1.09 -27.50
CA PHE A 269 14.21 0.20 -26.85
C PHE A 269 13.01 0.13 -25.89
N LEU A 270 12.95 1.07 -24.95
CA LEU A 270 11.86 1.21 -23.99
C LEU A 270 10.63 1.90 -24.61
N TYR A 271 9.45 1.36 -24.32
CA TYR A 271 8.15 1.91 -24.71
C TYR A 271 7.21 1.94 -23.51
N ARG A 272 6.36 2.96 -23.44
CA ARG A 272 5.21 3.01 -22.54
C ARG A 272 4.30 1.81 -22.76
N SER A 273 3.89 1.19 -21.66
CA SER A 273 2.89 0.14 -21.61
C SER A 273 1.48 0.71 -21.39
N ASN A 274 1.39 1.90 -20.77
CA ASN A 274 0.20 2.73 -20.67
C ASN A 274 0.40 4.00 -21.51
N THR A 275 -0.26 4.07 -22.67
CA THR A 275 -0.17 5.23 -23.57
C THR A 275 -0.96 6.45 -23.08
N ASP A 276 -1.92 6.25 -22.16
CA ASP A 276 -2.80 7.31 -21.66
C ASP A 276 -2.07 8.22 -20.65
N ALA A 277 -1.01 7.71 -20.02
CA ALA A 277 -0.07 8.48 -19.22
C ALA A 277 1.17 8.89 -20.04
N GLN A 278 1.51 10.18 -20.05
CA GLN A 278 2.68 10.72 -20.76
C GLN A 278 3.95 10.84 -19.90
N TYR A 279 3.80 10.89 -18.57
CA TYR A 279 4.90 10.92 -17.61
C TYR A 279 5.03 9.56 -16.92
N LEU A 280 6.24 9.17 -16.53
CA LEU A 280 6.47 7.87 -15.87
C LEU A 280 6.01 7.82 -14.41
N CYS A 281 6.03 8.96 -13.72
CA CYS A 281 5.62 9.08 -12.32
C CYS A 281 4.48 10.09 -12.19
N GLU A 282 3.58 9.86 -11.24
CA GLU A 282 2.54 10.81 -10.83
C GLU A 282 2.44 10.88 -9.31
N TRP A 283 2.00 12.01 -8.76
CA TRP A 283 1.81 12.14 -7.31
C TRP A 283 0.57 11.38 -6.84
N GLY A 284 0.68 10.74 -5.68
CA GLY A 284 -0.50 10.36 -4.92
C GLY A 284 -1.21 11.60 -4.35
N MET A 285 -2.34 11.37 -3.68
CA MET A 285 -3.09 12.43 -3.01
C MET A 285 -2.26 13.02 -1.85
N ASP A 286 -2.20 14.35 -1.77
CA ASP A 286 -1.52 15.09 -0.69
C ASP A 286 -2.32 15.03 0.63
N MET A 287 -2.38 13.81 1.20
CA MET A 287 -3.25 13.46 2.33
C MET A 287 -2.47 12.81 3.50
N ALA A 288 -1.23 12.37 3.28
CA ALA A 288 -0.41 11.76 4.33
C ALA A 288 1.10 12.06 4.21
N ASP A 289 1.75 12.26 5.36
CA ASP A 289 3.21 12.23 5.51
C ASP A 289 3.62 11.16 6.54
N VAL A 290 4.87 10.75 6.53
CA VAL A 290 5.52 10.06 7.65
C VAL A 290 6.41 11.07 8.39
N VAL A 291 6.33 11.10 9.71
CA VAL A 291 7.11 11.97 10.59
C VAL A 291 7.86 11.12 11.60
N SER A 292 9.19 11.17 11.58
CA SER A 292 10.05 10.46 12.53
C SER A 292 10.44 11.35 13.70
N GLU A 293 9.99 11.00 14.91
CA GLU A 293 10.51 11.54 16.18
C GLU A 293 11.74 10.71 16.67
N LEU A 294 12.19 9.72 15.89
CA LEU A 294 13.26 8.79 16.24
C LEU A 294 14.65 9.38 15.97
N SER A 295 15.64 8.86 16.70
CA SER A 295 17.08 9.16 16.52
C SER A 295 17.77 8.29 15.46
N GLN A 296 17.02 7.40 14.79
CA GLN A 296 17.51 6.51 13.74
C GLN A 296 16.63 6.64 12.49
N ASP A 297 17.22 6.34 11.34
CA ASP A 297 16.53 6.31 10.06
C ASP A 297 15.60 5.09 9.95
N VAL A 298 14.56 5.19 9.12
CA VAL A 298 13.57 4.12 8.89
C VAL A 298 13.34 3.91 7.40
N ALA A 299 13.52 2.68 6.93
CA ALA A 299 13.15 2.24 5.59
C ALA A 299 11.70 1.73 5.55
N ILE A 300 10.84 2.42 4.79
CA ILE A 300 9.44 2.06 4.59
C ILE A 300 9.25 1.71 3.12
N CYS A 301 8.93 0.45 2.82
CA CYS A 301 9.08 -0.09 1.47
C CYS A 301 7.72 -0.50 0.90
N ARG A 302 7.21 0.30 -0.05
CA ARG A 302 5.97 0.03 -0.78
C ARG A 302 6.13 -1.16 -1.72
N THR A 303 5.06 -1.93 -1.86
CA THR A 303 4.94 -2.99 -2.87
C THR A 303 5.08 -2.43 -4.30
N ASP A 304 5.85 -3.10 -5.14
CA ASP A 304 6.04 -2.86 -6.58
C ASP A 304 4.74 -3.19 -7.35
N TYR A 305 3.74 -2.30 -7.24
CA TYR A 305 2.37 -2.56 -7.66
C TYR A 305 1.76 -1.43 -8.51
N PRO A 306 1.27 -1.73 -9.73
CA PRO A 306 1.42 -3.00 -10.45
C PRO A 306 2.88 -3.28 -10.83
N GLY A 307 3.26 -4.56 -10.93
CA GLY A 307 4.65 -4.95 -11.18
C GLY A 307 4.98 -6.31 -10.57
N THR A 308 6.23 -6.49 -10.16
CA THR A 308 6.72 -7.77 -9.62
C THR A 308 6.24 -8.09 -8.19
N GLU A 309 5.47 -7.18 -7.58
CA GLU A 309 4.88 -7.30 -6.24
C GLU A 309 5.91 -7.42 -5.09
N ASN A 310 7.16 -7.04 -5.35
CA ASN A 310 8.23 -6.97 -4.35
C ASN A 310 8.15 -5.68 -3.51
N MET A 311 8.43 -5.77 -2.21
CA MET A 311 8.36 -4.67 -1.23
C MET A 311 9.62 -3.79 -1.27
N VAL A 312 9.86 -3.14 -2.40
CA VAL A 312 11.17 -2.52 -2.71
C VAL A 312 11.11 -1.02 -3.01
N ILE A 313 9.92 -0.44 -3.20
CA ILE A 313 9.77 0.97 -3.60
C ILE A 313 9.88 1.86 -2.35
N PRO A 314 10.91 2.72 -2.19
CA PRO A 314 11.24 3.24 -0.88
C PRO A 314 10.64 4.62 -0.53
N THR A 315 10.18 4.71 0.71
CA THR A 315 10.02 5.92 1.51
C THR A 315 11.06 5.83 2.64
N TYR A 316 12.20 6.51 2.48
CA TYR A 316 13.31 6.45 3.44
C TYR A 316 13.31 7.71 4.32
N VAL A 317 12.89 7.55 5.57
CA VAL A 317 12.68 8.66 6.51
C VAL A 317 13.90 8.81 7.40
N LYS A 318 14.57 9.96 7.33
CA LYS A 318 15.72 10.26 8.19
C LYS A 318 15.29 10.54 9.63
N ALA A 319 16.19 10.30 10.57
CA ALA A 319 16.02 10.64 11.98
C ALA A 319 15.54 12.10 12.15
N GLY A 320 14.56 12.33 13.03
CA GLY A 320 13.99 13.66 13.29
C GLY A 320 13.34 14.36 12.09
N SER A 321 13.10 13.65 10.98
CA SER A 321 12.68 14.23 9.69
C SER A 321 11.32 13.70 9.23
N SER A 322 10.77 14.29 8.17
CA SER A 322 9.52 13.85 7.54
C SER A 322 9.67 13.62 6.04
N MET A 323 8.82 12.76 5.48
CA MET A 323 8.73 12.47 4.05
C MET A 323 7.26 12.27 3.64
N PRO A 324 6.84 12.71 2.43
CA PRO A 324 5.53 12.37 1.88
C PRO A 324 5.45 10.87 1.60
N ILE A 325 4.28 10.27 1.85
CA ILE A 325 4.00 8.86 1.59
C ILE A 325 2.82 8.73 0.63
N THR A 326 2.89 7.77 -0.31
CA THR A 326 1.91 7.72 -1.41
C THR A 326 0.54 7.27 -0.91
N VAL A 327 -0.45 8.16 -0.98
CA VAL A 327 -1.87 7.81 -0.86
C VAL A 327 -2.42 7.66 -2.28
N VAL A 328 -2.79 6.45 -2.68
CA VAL A 328 -3.26 6.17 -4.04
C VAL A 328 -4.69 6.71 -4.23
N ASP A 329 -4.93 7.45 -5.32
CA ASP A 329 -6.29 7.74 -5.78
C ASP A 329 -6.89 6.47 -6.38
N GLU A 330 -7.70 5.76 -5.59
CA GLU A 330 -8.24 4.44 -5.93
C GLU A 330 -9.22 4.49 -7.11
N ASP A 331 -9.84 5.65 -7.37
CA ASP A 331 -10.80 5.86 -8.45
C ASP A 331 -10.09 5.94 -9.82
N ASN A 332 -8.89 6.56 -9.86
CA ASN A 332 -8.20 6.93 -11.10
C ASN A 332 -6.88 6.17 -11.37
N TYR A 333 -6.38 5.39 -10.40
CA TYR A 333 -5.14 4.60 -10.54
C TYR A 333 -5.41 3.17 -11.09
N TYR A 334 -4.38 2.31 -11.07
CA TYR A 334 -4.46 0.90 -11.45
C TYR A 334 -5.59 0.15 -10.71
N GLN A 335 -6.40 -0.59 -11.48
CA GLN A 335 -7.47 -1.44 -10.95
C GLN A 335 -7.16 -2.92 -11.22
N TRP A 336 -7.17 -3.74 -10.17
CA TRP A 336 -6.92 -5.17 -10.27
C TRP A 336 -8.22 -5.92 -10.53
N LYS A 337 -8.37 -6.51 -11.73
CA LYS A 337 -9.62 -7.20 -12.16
C LYS A 337 -10.89 -6.34 -11.99
N GLY A 338 -10.77 -5.02 -12.13
CA GLY A 338 -11.85 -4.06 -11.93
C GLY A 338 -12.14 -3.70 -10.47
N MET A 339 -11.28 -4.09 -9.53
CA MET A 339 -11.31 -3.65 -8.14
C MET A 339 -10.30 -2.52 -7.90
N LYS A 340 -10.70 -1.58 -7.04
CA LYS A 340 -9.87 -0.50 -6.51
C LYS A 340 -8.61 -1.04 -5.82
N THR A 341 -7.50 -0.31 -5.91
CA THR A 341 -6.22 -0.71 -5.29
C THR A 341 -5.60 0.46 -4.53
N SER A 342 -5.03 0.16 -3.36
CA SER A 342 -4.37 1.12 -2.47
C SER A 342 -2.89 0.81 -2.33
N ALA A 343 -2.10 1.73 -1.76
CA ALA A 343 -0.69 1.45 -1.45
C ALA A 343 -0.57 0.66 -0.14
N GLN A 344 0.21 -0.41 -0.17
CA GLN A 344 0.70 -1.12 1.01
C GLN A 344 2.21 -0.92 1.15
N PHE A 345 2.66 -0.68 2.38
CA PHE A 345 4.06 -0.46 2.73
C PHE A 345 4.49 -1.42 3.82
N TYR A 346 5.73 -1.89 3.75
CA TYR A 346 6.37 -2.75 4.75
C TYR A 346 7.35 -1.89 5.54
N VAL A 347 7.14 -1.82 6.86
CA VAL A 347 7.72 -0.80 7.73
C VAL A 347 8.80 -1.47 8.57
N ASN A 348 10.06 -1.28 8.20
CA ASN A 348 11.19 -1.95 8.85
C ASN A 348 11.47 -1.37 10.25
N ASN A 349 12.20 -2.12 11.07
CA ASN A 349 12.72 -1.61 12.35
C ASN A 349 13.63 -0.38 12.15
N ALA A 350 13.66 0.51 13.13
CA ALA A 350 14.51 1.69 13.11
C ALA A 350 15.99 1.29 13.14
N GLY A 351 16.79 1.93 12.28
CA GLY A 351 18.19 1.60 12.05
C GLY A 351 18.44 0.57 10.95
N VAL A 352 17.41 -0.04 10.36
CA VAL A 352 17.55 -0.83 9.12
C VAL A 352 17.82 0.14 7.95
N SER A 353 18.82 -0.19 7.13
CA SER A 353 19.19 0.62 5.95
C SER A 353 18.12 0.54 4.85
N LEU A 354 18.22 1.43 3.87
CA LEU A 354 17.39 1.37 2.66
C LEU A 354 17.63 0.05 1.91
N GLU A 355 18.91 -0.29 1.76
CA GLU A 355 19.42 -1.40 0.96
C GLU A 355 19.17 -2.77 1.59
N ASP A 356 19.14 -2.84 2.93
CA ASP A 356 18.77 -4.06 3.69
C ASP A 356 17.25 -4.19 3.90
N GLY A 357 16.53 -3.06 3.96
CA GLY A 357 15.11 -3.00 4.29
C GLY A 357 14.16 -3.15 3.11
N CYS A 358 14.51 -2.56 1.96
CA CYS A 358 13.68 -2.56 0.75
C CYS A 358 14.14 -3.64 -0.22
N VAL A 359 13.93 -4.89 0.19
CA VAL A 359 14.30 -6.13 -0.52
C VAL A 359 13.22 -7.21 -0.35
N TRP A 360 13.33 -8.31 -1.12
CA TRP A 360 12.61 -9.53 -0.78
C TRP A 360 13.40 -10.33 0.29
N GLY A 361 12.92 -10.31 1.53
CA GLY A 361 13.56 -10.93 2.69
C GLY A 361 13.29 -12.44 2.82
N THR A 362 14.02 -13.05 3.75
CA THR A 362 13.86 -14.46 4.13
C THR A 362 13.12 -14.63 5.45
N ASP A 363 12.56 -15.82 5.68
CA ASP A 363 11.96 -16.19 6.98
C ASP A 363 12.85 -15.80 8.17
N GLY A 364 12.24 -15.22 9.20
CA GLY A 364 12.91 -14.70 10.39
C GLY A 364 13.85 -13.48 10.21
N SER A 365 14.01 -12.93 9.00
CA SER A 365 14.96 -11.81 8.76
C SER A 365 14.54 -10.46 9.35
N GLY A 366 13.25 -10.24 9.56
CA GLY A 366 12.72 -8.99 10.09
C GLY A 366 12.69 -7.81 9.09
N VAL A 367 12.98 -8.06 7.81
CA VAL A 367 13.07 -7.04 6.75
C VAL A 367 12.22 -7.37 5.52
N GLY A 368 11.89 -6.36 4.70
CA GLY A 368 11.09 -6.55 3.48
C GLY A 368 9.71 -7.12 3.79
N ASN A 369 9.34 -8.25 3.16
CA ASN A 369 8.10 -9.00 3.44
C ASN A 369 8.03 -9.55 4.86
N TRP A 370 9.12 -9.50 5.63
CA TRP A 370 9.20 -9.89 7.04
C TRP A 370 9.32 -8.68 7.96
N ALA A 371 9.10 -7.46 7.47
CA ALA A 371 9.04 -6.26 8.32
C ALA A 371 7.95 -6.40 9.42
N PRO A 372 8.12 -5.86 10.64
CA PRO A 372 7.18 -6.09 11.75
C PRO A 372 5.75 -5.55 11.57
N LEU A 373 5.57 -4.55 10.69
CA LEU A 373 4.35 -3.78 10.57
C LEU A 373 4.14 -3.37 9.12
N ASN A 374 2.89 -3.27 8.68
CA ASN A 374 2.53 -2.72 7.38
C ASN A 374 1.73 -1.41 7.54
N PHE A 375 1.90 -0.47 6.62
CA PHE A 375 0.98 0.67 6.46
C PHE A 375 0.08 0.44 5.24
N GLY A 376 -1.14 0.97 5.30
CA GLY A 376 -2.05 1.10 4.14
C GLY A 376 -2.38 2.56 3.86
N GLY A 377 -2.51 2.93 2.60
CA GLY A 377 -2.89 4.29 2.16
C GLY A 377 -3.62 4.31 0.83
N GLY A 378 -4.89 4.72 0.85
CA GLY A 378 -5.73 4.90 -0.33
C GLY A 378 -6.72 6.05 -0.15
N TYR A 379 -7.28 6.55 -1.25
CA TYR A 379 -8.23 7.65 -1.30
C TYR A 379 -9.36 7.34 -2.28
N THR A 380 -10.60 7.53 -1.83
CA THR A 380 -11.82 7.31 -2.62
C THR A 380 -12.93 8.21 -2.09
N ASP A 381 -13.82 8.67 -2.95
CA ASP A 381 -15.04 9.42 -2.56
C ASP A 381 -14.79 10.67 -1.67
N GLY A 382 -13.61 11.30 -1.80
CA GLY A 382 -13.24 12.48 -1.00
C GLY A 382 -12.59 12.18 0.36
N ILE A 383 -12.28 10.92 0.66
CA ILE A 383 -11.75 10.45 1.95
C ILE A 383 -10.49 9.63 1.72
N ALA A 384 -9.42 9.93 2.45
CA ALA A 384 -8.27 9.02 2.53
C ALA A 384 -8.41 8.06 3.72
N TYR A 385 -8.12 6.78 3.49
CA TYR A 385 -8.09 5.74 4.49
C TYR A 385 -6.63 5.35 4.76
N LEU A 386 -6.20 5.54 6.00
CA LEU A 386 -4.82 5.26 6.43
C LEU A 386 -4.84 4.21 7.53
N ALA A 387 -4.01 3.18 7.39
CA ALA A 387 -4.08 1.99 8.25
C ALA A 387 -2.72 1.57 8.81
N LEU A 388 -2.73 1.00 10.02
CA LEU A 388 -1.65 0.20 10.60
C LEU A 388 -2.11 -1.26 10.58
N ILE A 389 -1.39 -2.12 9.88
CA ILE A 389 -1.83 -3.48 9.53
C ILE A 389 -0.79 -4.48 10.07
N PRO A 390 -1.18 -5.55 10.77
CA PRO A 390 -0.26 -6.63 11.15
C PRO A 390 0.33 -7.29 9.92
N ASN A 391 1.66 -7.42 9.86
CA ASN A 391 2.28 -8.27 8.83
C ASN A 391 2.13 -9.74 9.27
N PRO A 392 1.37 -10.58 8.55
CA PRO A 392 1.14 -11.96 8.97
C PRO A 392 2.40 -12.84 8.86
N ASN A 393 3.44 -12.39 8.13
CA ASN A 393 4.73 -13.08 8.08
C ASN A 393 5.58 -12.83 9.35
N ASN A 394 5.35 -11.76 10.12
CA ASN A 394 6.17 -11.43 11.28
C ASN A 394 5.33 -11.07 12.52
N HIS A 395 5.45 -11.90 13.56
CA HIS A 395 4.79 -11.68 14.86
C HIS A 395 5.74 -11.08 15.92
N SER A 396 6.98 -10.75 15.54
CA SER A 396 7.92 -10.04 16.41
C SER A 396 7.55 -8.56 16.48
N PRO A 397 7.53 -7.93 17.66
CA PRO A 397 7.17 -6.52 17.76
C PRO A 397 8.23 -5.61 17.12
N MET A 398 7.77 -4.48 16.59
CA MET A 398 8.64 -3.40 16.12
C MET A 398 9.43 -2.78 17.28
N ASN A 399 10.62 -2.25 17.01
CA ASN A 399 11.47 -1.58 18.01
C ASN A 399 11.08 -0.11 18.32
N TYR A 400 9.92 0.35 17.84
CA TYR A 400 9.34 1.67 18.13
C TYR A 400 7.80 1.63 17.96
N ASN A 401 7.13 2.72 18.31
CA ASN A 401 5.67 2.89 18.26
C ASN A 401 5.24 3.74 17.05
N VAL A 402 4.02 3.53 16.56
CA VAL A 402 3.43 4.31 15.46
C VAL A 402 2.03 4.79 15.83
N LYS A 403 1.69 6.03 15.48
CA LYS A 403 0.34 6.59 15.61
C LYS A 403 -0.04 7.37 14.36
N ILE A 404 -1.32 7.32 13.98
CA ILE A 404 -1.87 8.19 12.92
C ILE A 404 -2.61 9.35 13.58
N VAL A 405 -2.22 10.58 13.26
CA VAL A 405 -2.79 11.82 13.83
C VAL A 405 -3.04 12.87 12.75
N ALA A 406 -3.93 13.83 13.00
CA ALA A 406 -4.07 15.01 12.13
C ALA A 406 -2.74 15.78 12.04
N ALA A 407 -2.35 16.20 10.84
CA ALA A 407 -1.07 16.87 10.61
C ALA A 407 -1.05 18.30 11.19
N ASP A 408 -2.20 18.97 11.22
CA ASP A 408 -2.38 20.32 11.76
C ASP A 408 -3.82 20.54 12.29
N SER A 409 -4.10 21.75 12.78
CA SER A 409 -5.43 22.15 13.26
C SER A 409 -6.48 22.36 12.16
N ASN A 410 -6.09 22.30 10.88
CA ASN A 410 -7.00 22.46 9.75
C ASN A 410 -7.49 21.10 9.21
N SER A 411 -6.80 20.03 9.58
CA SER A 411 -7.02 18.65 9.17
C SER A 411 -8.02 17.93 10.09
N ASN A 412 -8.75 16.95 9.55
CA ASN A 412 -9.76 16.18 10.29
C ASN A 412 -9.58 14.69 10.06
N VAL A 413 -9.13 13.99 11.11
CA VAL A 413 -8.93 12.54 11.15
C VAL A 413 -9.98 11.94 12.08
N ILE A 414 -10.71 10.95 11.57
CA ILE A 414 -11.79 10.26 12.30
C ILE A 414 -11.32 8.84 12.62
N GLY A 415 -11.49 8.45 13.89
CA GLY A 415 -10.94 7.21 14.45
C GLY A 415 -9.62 7.46 15.19
N GLU A 416 -9.13 6.43 15.87
CA GLU A 416 -7.82 6.41 16.52
C GLU A 416 -7.08 5.17 16.03
N CYS A 417 -5.84 5.32 15.59
CA CYS A 417 -5.03 4.18 15.16
C CYS A 417 -3.59 4.32 15.66
N LYS A 418 -3.18 3.35 16.47
CA LYS A 418 -1.90 3.29 17.16
C LYS A 418 -1.40 1.86 17.24
N TYR A 419 -0.08 1.71 17.11
CA TYR A 419 0.69 0.53 17.45
C TYR A 419 1.68 0.92 18.55
N GLU A 420 1.47 0.45 19.77
CA GLU A 420 2.31 0.77 20.93
C GLU A 420 2.73 -0.51 21.64
N ASN A 421 4.03 -0.64 21.98
CA ASN A 421 4.57 -1.77 22.74
C ASN A 421 4.20 -3.15 22.16
N GLY A 422 4.21 -3.26 20.83
CA GLY A 422 3.86 -4.50 20.11
C GLY A 422 2.36 -4.76 19.92
N LYS A 423 1.48 -3.78 20.16
CA LYS A 423 0.01 -3.98 20.16
C LYS A 423 -0.72 -2.86 19.44
N PHE A 424 -1.72 -3.21 18.64
CA PHE A 424 -2.64 -2.24 18.05
C PHE A 424 -3.74 -1.85 19.05
N ASN A 425 -4.20 -0.60 19.00
CA ASN A 425 -5.39 -0.18 19.76
C ASN A 425 -6.70 -0.78 19.18
N GLY A 426 -6.71 -1.17 17.90
CA GLY A 426 -7.83 -1.81 17.22
C GLY A 426 -8.00 -3.32 17.45
N GLY A 427 -7.06 -3.98 18.15
CA GLY A 427 -7.11 -5.42 18.43
C GLY A 427 -6.04 -6.22 17.69
N SER A 428 -6.34 -7.45 17.27
CA SER A 428 -5.43 -8.30 16.50
C SER A 428 -5.27 -7.88 15.05
N ASP A 429 -6.26 -7.16 14.51
CA ASP A 429 -6.48 -7.07 13.06
C ASP A 429 -5.94 -5.75 12.47
N GLY A 430 -5.27 -4.94 13.29
CA GLY A 430 -4.78 -3.61 12.93
C GLY A 430 -5.74 -2.49 13.32
N CYS A 431 -5.65 -1.35 12.64
CA CYS A 431 -6.58 -0.23 12.75
C CYS A 431 -6.52 0.65 11.50
N THR A 432 -7.59 1.42 11.26
CA THR A 432 -7.74 2.36 10.14
C THR A 432 -8.35 3.67 10.64
N VAL A 433 -7.94 4.80 10.06
CA VAL A 433 -8.57 6.12 10.25
C VAL A 433 -9.03 6.71 8.92
N SER A 434 -10.06 7.54 8.97
CA SER A 434 -10.59 8.28 7.81
C SER A 434 -10.15 9.75 7.87
N VAL A 435 -9.30 10.18 6.94
CA VAL A 435 -8.90 11.58 6.76
C VAL A 435 -9.91 12.23 5.82
N THR A 436 -10.77 13.10 6.38
CA THR A 436 -11.89 13.73 5.66
C THR A 436 -11.62 15.19 5.28
N LYS A 437 -10.49 15.74 5.74
CA LYS A 437 -10.00 17.07 5.38
C LYS A 437 -8.51 17.19 5.73
N GLY A 438 -7.73 17.87 4.89
CA GLY A 438 -6.32 18.13 5.16
C GLY A 438 -5.50 16.84 5.17
N LYS A 439 -4.44 16.80 5.99
CA LYS A 439 -3.47 15.70 6.02
C LYS A 439 -3.43 14.99 7.37
N ALA A 440 -2.91 13.78 7.36
CA ALA A 440 -2.52 13.06 8.56
C ALA A 440 -1.03 12.69 8.54
N ASN A 441 -0.46 12.45 9.71
CA ASN A 441 0.92 12.00 9.87
C ASN A 441 0.93 10.58 10.45
N PHE A 442 1.65 9.67 9.80
CA PHE A 442 2.18 8.48 10.47
C PHE A 442 3.38 8.94 11.31
N VAL A 443 3.19 9.07 12.62
CA VAL A 443 4.24 9.52 13.54
C VAL A 443 4.94 8.31 14.14
N LEU A 444 6.25 8.22 13.97
CA LEU A 444 7.13 7.18 14.50
C LEU A 444 7.82 7.71 15.77
N TYR A 445 7.68 7.02 16.90
CA TYR A 445 8.15 7.50 18.22
C TYR A 445 8.54 6.36 19.17
N ASN A 446 9.28 6.65 20.23
CA ASN A 446 9.67 5.67 21.27
C ASN A 446 8.65 5.58 22.41
#